data_AF-A0A934JNK6-F1
#
_entry.id   AF-A0A934JNK6-F1
#
_cell.length_a   1.000
_cell.length_b   1.000
_cell.length_c   1.000
_cell.angle_alpha   90.00
_cell.angle_beta   90.00
_cell.angle_gamma   90.00
#
_symmetry.space_group_name_H-M   'P 1'
#
loop_
_entity.id
_entity.type
_entity.pdbx_description
1 polymer ?
#
loop_
_entity_poly.entity_id
_entity_poly.type
_entity_poly.pdbx_seq_one_letter_code
_entity_poly.pdbx_strand_id
1 'polypeptide(L)'
;MLFAPLPLLLLAVVFHGVEVVTSAPDLFNQGVLFSVLFQAYPTTLLGYWFWNKMIMKYTVSGVAPMTLLVPVFGILGGYWFYDEVIGIYQVIAAVLILAGLFVGQMSSSQFLSSKKKLKTT
;
A
#
# COMPACT_ATOMS: atom_id res chain seq x y z
N MET A 1 11.29 12.70 -9.12
CA MET A 1 11.08 12.67 -7.66
C MET A 1 12.05 13.59 -6.90
N LEU A 2 12.42 14.77 -7.44
CA LEU A 2 13.31 15.70 -6.71
C LEU A 2 12.54 16.69 -5.81
N PHE A 3 11.23 16.81 -6.02
CA PHE A 3 10.38 17.72 -5.26
C PHE A 3 10.04 17.18 -3.86
N ALA A 4 9.76 15.88 -3.72
CA ALA A 4 9.33 15.30 -2.44
C ALA A 4 10.34 15.43 -1.27
N PRO A 5 11.67 15.34 -1.48
CA PRO A 5 12.64 15.54 -0.40
C PRO A 5 12.64 16.95 0.20
N LEU A 6 12.29 17.98 -0.58
CA LEU A 6 12.34 19.38 -0.14
C LEU A 6 11.35 19.70 1.00
N PRO A 7 10.04 19.42 0.87
CA PRO A 7 9.09 19.58 1.96
C PRO A 7 9.42 18.70 3.18
N LEU A 8 9.94 17.49 2.95
CA LEU A 8 10.34 16.57 4.01
C LEU A 8 11.53 17.10 4.81
N LEU A 9 12.55 17.64 4.15
CA LEU A 9 13.69 18.29 4.80
C LEU A 9 13.25 19.52 5.59
N LEU A 10 12.37 20.35 5.02
CA LEU A 10 11.81 21.50 5.73
C LEU A 10 11.06 21.07 7.00
N LEU A 11 10.18 20.06 6.89
CA LEU A 11 9.48 19.51 8.05
C LEU A 11 10.46 18.96 9.09
N ALA A 12 11.44 18.16 8.67
CA ALA A 12 12.43 17.59 9.56
C ALA A 12 13.20 18.67 10.33
N VAL A 13 13.62 19.76 9.66
CA VAL A 13 14.30 20.89 10.31
C VAL A 13 13.37 21.66 11.25
N VAL A 14 12.09 21.84 10.88
CA VAL A 14 11.11 22.54 11.73
C VAL A 14 10.83 21.76 13.02
N PHE A 15 10.72 20.42 12.96
CA PHE A 15 10.37 19.59 14.12
C PHE A 15 11.56 19.10 14.93
N HIS A 16 12.69 18.80 14.28
CA HIS A 16 13.88 18.20 14.91
C HIS A 16 15.12 19.08 14.85
N GLY A 17 15.01 20.30 14.32
CA GLY A 17 16.13 21.24 14.19
C GLY A 17 17.09 20.90 13.05
N VAL A 18 18.11 21.75 12.86
CA VAL A 18 19.13 21.58 11.81
C VAL A 18 20.05 20.37 12.06
N GLU A 19 20.13 19.91 13.30
CA GLU A 19 20.96 18.78 13.71
C GLU A 19 20.60 17.50 12.96
N VAL A 20 19.33 17.30 12.63
CA VAL A 20 18.86 16.12 11.89
C VAL A 20 19.49 16.02 10.49
N VAL A 21 19.88 17.14 9.88
CA VAL A 21 20.51 17.18 8.55
C VAL A 21 22.02 17.06 8.67
N THR A 22 22.63 17.71 9.66
CA THR A 22 24.09 17.68 9.85
C THR A 22 24.59 16.34 10.34
N SER A 23 23.79 15.62 11.13
CA SER A 23 24.13 14.28 11.64
C SER A 23 23.64 13.13 10.74
N ALA A 24 22.88 13.42 9.68
CA ALA A 24 22.41 12.41 8.74
C ALA A 24 23.53 11.59 8.07
N PRO A 25 24.68 12.16 7.68
CA PRO A 25 25.79 11.39 7.13
C PRO A 25 26.36 10.35 8.12
N ASP A 26 26.34 10.67 9.41
CA ASP A 26 26.86 9.78 10.47
C ASP A 26 25.95 8.56 10.69
N LEU A 27 24.68 8.68 10.33
CA LEU A 27 23.70 7.58 10.38
C LEU A 27 23.84 6.62 9.19
N PHE A 28 24.67 6.95 8.19
CA PHE A 28 24.84 6.13 7.00
C PHE A 28 25.62 4.85 7.32
N ASN A 29 24.88 3.76 7.51
CA ASN A 29 25.43 2.44 7.79
C ASN A 29 24.91 1.39 6.80
N GLN A 30 25.47 0.18 6.87
CA GLN A 30 25.10 -0.93 6.00
C GLN A 30 23.61 -1.33 6.15
N GLY A 31 23.03 -1.18 7.35
CA GLY A 31 21.61 -1.44 7.60
C GLY A 31 20.69 -0.43 6.92
N VAL A 32 21.06 0.85 6.91
CA VAL A 32 20.32 1.90 6.16
C VAL A 32 20.39 1.60 4.67
N LEU A 33 21.58 1.28 4.15
CA LEU A 33 21.73 0.91 2.73
C LEU A 33 20.88 -0.31 2.38
N PHE A 34 20.93 -1.36 3.19
CA PHE A 34 20.11 -2.56 3.00
C PHE A 34 18.62 -2.24 3.02
N SER A 35 18.16 -1.41 3.97
CA SER A 35 16.76 -1.01 4.08
C SER A 35 16.28 -0.26 2.83
N VAL A 36 17.08 0.68 2.32
CA VAL A 36 16.78 1.43 1.10
C VAL A 36 16.70 0.50 -0.11
N LEU A 37 17.67 -0.41 -0.25
CA LEU A 37 17.69 -1.39 -1.35
C LEU A 37 16.47 -2.33 -1.25
N PHE A 38 16.13 -2.81 -0.05
CA PHE A 38 14.97 -3.66 0.18
C PHE A 38 13.64 -2.94 -0.14
N GLN A 39 13.53 -1.65 0.20
CA GLN A 39 12.36 -0.87 -0.16
C GLN A 39 12.27 -0.60 -1.68
N ALA A 40 13.39 -0.31 -2.33
CA ALA A 40 13.41 0.01 -3.76
C ALA A 40 13.18 -1.22 -4.65
N TYR A 41 13.87 -2.33 -4.39
CA TYR A 41 13.84 -3.50 -5.28
C TYR A 41 12.67 -4.44 -4.98
N PRO A 42 12.65 -5.21 -3.86
CA PRO A 42 11.57 -6.17 -3.64
C PRO A 42 10.23 -5.52 -3.31
N THR A 43 10.21 -4.38 -2.62
CA THR A 43 8.92 -3.75 -2.27
C THR A 43 8.34 -2.98 -3.46
N THR A 44 9.12 -2.08 -4.06
CA THR A 44 8.61 -1.18 -5.10
C THR A 44 8.69 -1.79 -6.50
N LEU A 45 9.88 -2.20 -6.95
CA LEU A 45 10.07 -2.67 -8.33
C LEU A 45 9.34 -3.99 -8.60
N LEU A 46 9.46 -4.99 -7.72
CA LEU A 46 8.70 -6.24 -7.88
C LEU A 46 7.19 -6.01 -7.75
N GLY A 47 6.76 -5.17 -6.81
CA GLY A 47 5.34 -4.81 -6.64
C GLY A 47 4.75 -4.23 -7.93
N TYR A 48 5.42 -3.23 -8.52
CA TYR A 48 5.00 -2.67 -9.81
C TYR A 48 5.08 -3.66 -10.95
N TRP A 49 6.09 -4.53 -10.98
CA TRP A 49 6.19 -5.56 -12.00
C TRP A 49 5.00 -6.53 -11.96
N PHE A 50 4.64 -7.02 -10.77
CA PHE A 50 3.47 -7.88 -10.60
C PHE A 50 2.18 -7.15 -10.97
N TRP A 51 1.99 -5.92 -10.49
CA TRP A 51 0.81 -5.11 -10.79
C TRP A 51 0.64 -4.85 -12.28
N ASN A 52 1.72 -4.42 -12.97
CA ASN A 52 1.72 -4.21 -14.41
C ASN A 52 1.41 -5.52 -15.16
N LYS A 53 2.02 -6.63 -14.76
CA LYS A 53 1.75 -7.95 -15.36
C LYS A 53 0.29 -8.37 -15.20
N MET A 54 -0.31 -8.08 -14.04
CA MET A 54 -1.71 -8.39 -13.79
C MET A 54 -2.65 -7.49 -14.60
N ILE A 55 -2.38 -6.20 -14.74
CA ILE A 55 -3.20 -5.30 -15.59
C ILE A 55 -3.10 -5.65 -17.07
N MET A 56 -1.94 -6.15 -17.52
CA MET A 56 -1.81 -6.64 -18.89
C MET A 56 -2.63 -7.92 -19.15
N LYS A 57 -2.90 -8.73 -18.10
CA LYS A 57 -3.63 -10.01 -18.22
C LYS A 57 -5.10 -9.94 -17.78
N TYR A 58 -5.44 -9.06 -16.85
CA TYR A 58 -6.75 -8.88 -16.23
C TYR A 58 -7.16 -7.41 -16.29
N THR A 59 -8.46 -7.11 -16.35
CA THR A 59 -8.94 -5.72 -16.33
C THR A 59 -8.59 -5.02 -15.01
N VAL A 60 -8.46 -3.69 -15.05
CA VAL A 60 -8.11 -2.87 -13.87
C VAL A 60 -9.06 -3.14 -12.68
N SER A 61 -10.35 -3.40 -12.94
CA SER A 61 -11.33 -3.75 -11.91
C SER A 61 -11.12 -5.14 -11.29
N GLY A 62 -10.49 -6.07 -12.02
CA GLY A 62 -10.19 -7.42 -11.53
C GLY A 62 -9.01 -7.45 -10.55
N VAL A 63 -8.08 -6.48 -10.64
CA VAL A 63 -6.90 -6.40 -9.76
C VAL A 63 -7.12 -5.55 -8.52
N ALA A 64 -8.18 -4.73 -8.48
CA ALA A 64 -8.53 -3.87 -7.35
C ALA A 64 -8.63 -4.60 -6.00
N PRO A 65 -9.16 -5.86 -5.91
CA PRO A 65 -9.18 -6.61 -4.66
C PRO A 65 -7.81 -6.84 -4.04
N MET A 66 -6.73 -6.98 -4.84
CA MET A 66 -5.40 -7.22 -4.28
C MET A 66 -4.90 -6.06 -3.42
N THR A 67 -5.21 -4.82 -3.81
CA THR A 67 -4.84 -3.63 -3.03
C THR A 67 -5.58 -3.58 -1.69
N LEU A 68 -6.76 -4.18 -1.60
CA LEU A 68 -7.56 -4.20 -0.37
C LEU A 68 -7.10 -5.26 0.63
N LEU A 69 -6.21 -6.18 0.22
CA LEU A 69 -5.51 -7.06 1.14
C LEU A 69 -4.35 -6.37 1.87
N VAL A 70 -3.89 -5.20 1.42
CA VAL A 70 -2.81 -4.43 2.06
C VAL A 70 -3.00 -4.25 3.57
N PRO A 71 -4.15 -3.79 4.09
CA PRO A 71 -4.36 -3.67 5.54
C PRO A 71 -4.29 -5.00 6.29
N VAL A 72 -4.75 -6.10 5.68
CA VAL A 72 -4.69 -7.44 6.28
C VAL A 72 -3.23 -7.86 6.44
N PHE A 73 -2.45 -7.78 5.37
CA PHE A 73 -1.01 -8.09 5.42
C PHE A 73 -0.22 -7.10 6.28
N GLY A 74 -0.66 -5.84 6.36
CA GLY A 74 -0.07 -4.84 7.25
C GLY A 74 -0.20 -5.24 8.73
N ILE A 75 -1.40 -5.63 9.17
CA ILE A 75 -1.63 -6.09 10.55
C ILE A 75 -0.88 -7.39 10.83
N LEU A 76 -0.94 -8.36 9.90
CA LEU A 76 -0.22 -9.62 10.04
C LEU A 76 1.31 -9.41 10.10
N GLY A 77 1.84 -8.48 9.31
CA GLY A 77 3.23 -8.08 9.33
C GLY A 77 3.63 -7.41 10.65
N GLY A 78 2.80 -6.50 11.17
CA GLY A 78 2.98 -5.88 12.49
C GLY A 78 3.10 -6.93 13.60
N TYR A 79 2.18 -7.88 13.62
CA TYR A 79 2.21 -8.99 14.57
C TYR A 79 3.45 -9.88 14.43
N TRP A 80 3.81 -10.27 13.20
CA TRP A 80 4.89 -11.24 12.99
C TRP A 80 6.30 -10.66 13.15
N PHE A 81 6.51 -9.42 12.68
CA PHE A 81 7.84 -8.80 12.65
C PHE A 81 8.11 -7.89 13.85
N TYR A 82 7.07 -7.31 14.45
CA TYR A 82 7.19 -6.32 15.52
C TYR A 82 6.54 -6.77 16.84
N ASP A 83 6.03 -8.02 16.90
CA ASP A 83 5.31 -8.58 18.05
C ASP A 83 4.17 -7.67 18.55
N GLU A 84 3.55 -6.90 17.64
CA GLU A 84 2.47 -5.99 17.99
C GLU A 84 1.22 -6.76 18.40
N VAL A 85 0.63 -6.39 19.55
CA VAL A 85 -0.64 -6.97 20.00
C VAL A 85 -1.76 -6.50 19.08
N ILE A 86 -2.38 -7.44 18.37
CA ILE A 86 -3.50 -7.15 17.46
C ILE A 86 -4.69 -6.70 18.31
N GLY A 87 -4.98 -5.40 18.26
CA GLY A 87 -6.10 -4.79 18.95
C GLY A 87 -7.42 -5.06 18.24
N ILE A 88 -8.51 -5.13 19.01
CA ILE A 88 -9.86 -5.38 18.47
C ILE A 88 -10.27 -4.36 17.40
N TYR A 89 -9.86 -3.09 17.54
CA TYR A 89 -10.17 -2.03 16.59
C TYR A 89 -9.50 -2.24 15.22
N GLN A 90 -8.28 -2.79 15.20
CA GLN A 90 -7.57 -3.10 13.94
C GLN A 90 -8.29 -4.22 13.19
N VAL A 91 -8.77 -5.24 13.92
CA VAL A 91 -9.58 -6.33 13.35
C VAL A 91 -10.89 -5.80 12.79
N ILE A 92 -11.61 -4.97 13.54
CA ILE A 92 -12.86 -4.36 13.07
C ILE A 92 -12.62 -3.53 11.80
N ALA A 93 -11.56 -2.72 11.76
CA ALA A 93 -11.21 -1.93 10.58
C ALA A 93 -10.90 -2.83 9.36
N ALA A 94 -10.11 -3.89 9.55
CA ALA A 94 -9.82 -4.85 8.47
C ALA A 94 -11.09 -5.52 7.95
N VAL A 95 -11.98 -5.96 8.83
CA VAL A 95 -13.27 -6.57 8.46
C VAL A 95 -14.15 -5.57 7.72
N LEU A 96 -14.24 -4.32 8.16
CA LEU A 96 -15.02 -3.27 7.49
C LEU A 96 -14.51 -2.99 6.07
N ILE A 97 -13.19 -2.90 5.88
CA ILE A 97 -12.58 -2.70 4.56
C ILE A 97 -12.91 -3.88 3.63
N LEU A 98 -12.76 -5.11 4.12
CA LEU A 98 -13.08 -6.31 3.34
C LEU A 98 -14.59 -6.40 3.03
N ALA A 99 -15.46 -6.07 3.98
CA ALA A 99 -16.90 -6.05 3.77
C ALA A 99 -17.30 -5.01 2.70
N GLY A 100 -16.74 -3.81 2.77
CA GLY A 100 -16.97 -2.76 1.77
C GLY A 100 -16.55 -3.20 0.36
N LEU A 101 -15.43 -3.91 0.24
CA LEU A 101 -14.99 -4.51 -1.03
C LEU A 101 -16.00 -5.53 -1.56
N PHE A 102 -16.44 -6.45 -0.72
CA PHE A 102 -17.39 -7.50 -1.12
C PHE A 102 -18.68 -6.88 -1.68
N VAL A 103 -19.23 -5.89 -0.97
CA VAL A 103 -20.42 -5.16 -1.42
C VAL A 103 -20.16 -4.41 -2.73
N GLY A 104 -19.01 -3.74 -2.85
CA GLY A 104 -18.62 -3.02 -4.07
C GLY A 104 -18.49 -3.91 -5.30
N GLN A 105 -17.92 -5.12 -5.16
CA GLN A 105 -17.76 -6.06 -6.27
C GLN A 105 -19.09 -6.70 -6.70
N MET A 106 -19.99 -7.00 -5.76
CA MET A 106 -21.33 -7.50 -6.08
C MET A 106 -22.13 -6.49 -6.93
N SER A 107 -22.05 -5.20 -6.58
CA SER A 107 -22.73 -4.12 -7.31
C SER A 107 -22.24 -3.97 -8.76
N SER A 108 -20.91 -4.06 -8.98
CA SER A 108 -20.30 -3.98 -10.31
C SER A 108 -20.78 -5.11 -11.24
N SER A 109 -20.90 -6.33 -10.71
CA SER A 109 -21.44 -7.48 -11.46
C SER A 109 -22.91 -7.30 -11.86
N GLN A 110 -23.73 -6.76 -10.96
CA GLN A 110 -25.16 -6.56 -11.21
C GLN A 110 -25.44 -5.44 -12.24
N PHE A 111 -24.64 -4.37 -12.25
CA PHE A 111 -24.80 -3.27 -13.21
C PHE A 111 -24.47 -3.70 -14.66
N LEU A 112 -23.44 -4.53 -14.86
CA LEU A 112 -23.07 -5.06 -16.17
C LEU A 112 -24.07 -6.10 -16.69
N SER A 113 -24.64 -6.92 -15.79
CA SER A 113 -25.70 -7.89 -16.16
C SER A 113 -27.01 -7.20 -16.59
N SER A 114 -27.34 -6.05 -16.01
CA SER A 114 -28.56 -5.31 -16.33
C SER A 114 -28.50 -4.62 -17.71
N LYS A 115 -27.34 -4.06 -18.09
CA LYS A 115 -27.15 -3.46 -19.43
C LYS A 115 -27.19 -4.48 -20.57
N LYS A 116 -26.73 -5.71 -20.35
CA LYS A 116 -26.74 -6.76 -21.38
C LYS A 116 -28.18 -7.19 -21.74
N LYS A 117 -29.11 -7.10 -20.77
CA LYS A 117 -30.53 -7.46 -20.95
C LYS A 117 -31.33 -6.39 -21.72
N LEU A 118 -30.94 -5.12 -21.63
CA LEU A 118 -31.59 -4.00 -22.32
C LEU A 118 -31.19 -3.83 -23.80
N LYS A 119 -30.08 -4.45 -24.24
CA LYS A 119 -29.56 -4.31 -25.62
C LYS A 119 -30.00 -5.46 -26.56
N THR A 120 -30.73 -6.43 -26.03
CA THR A 120 -31.23 -7.63 -26.76
C THR A 120 -32.75 -7.62 -26.95
N THR A 121 -33.40 -6.48 -26.70
CA THR A 121 -34.81 -6.21 -26.99
C THR A 121 -34.87 -4.92 -27.80
#